data_AF-I2F2U1-F1
#
_entry.id   AF-I2F2U1-F1
#
_cell.length_a   1.000
_cell.length_b   1.000
_cell.length_c   1.000
_cell.angle_alpha   90.00
_cell.angle_beta   90.00
_cell.angle_gamma   90.00
#
_symmetry.space_group_name_H-M   'P 1'
#
loop_
_entity.id
_entity.type
_entity.pdbx_description
1 polymer ?
#
loop_
_entity_poly.entity_id
_entity_poly.type
_entity_poly.pdbx_seq_one_letter_code
_entity_poly.pdbx_strand_id
1 'polypeptide(L)'
;MNVLHVCCAPDLVSTVFKMEELRDSKFFFYNPNIFPEEEFFRRYKAFKEVCESLSVVCPEPSYHPEDFSKILDSYVDEKEGGIRCSKCIELRLKKTAEMAKSIGAESFSTTLLASPRKSVKLITLIGDKIANDLSIEFISGNFRVDRGKLNTLIRGIYKQDYCGCQASLSEKEKEREIRDARDRERLERDFGDLVDLWRFRGEVVLRSEIPVNDISELKKLIGIIKPATLFDDLEDAELKNKRWLKTGTYNCRILKEKDQ
;
A
#
# COMPACT_ATOMS: atom_id res chain seq x y z
N MET A 1 -4.87 -8.01 -29.22
CA MET A 1 -5.49 -7.93 -27.86
C MET A 1 -4.42 -8.19 -26.80
N ASN A 2 -4.43 -7.44 -25.69
CA ASN A 2 -3.42 -7.52 -24.64
C ASN A 2 -3.99 -8.10 -23.34
N VAL A 3 -3.17 -8.76 -22.52
CA VAL A 3 -3.51 -9.12 -21.13
C VAL A 3 -2.66 -8.32 -20.15
N LEU A 4 -3.31 -7.62 -19.21
CA LEU A 4 -2.61 -6.83 -18.19
C LEU A 4 -2.77 -7.48 -16.82
N HIS A 5 -1.66 -7.93 -16.24
CA HIS A 5 -1.61 -8.31 -14.83
C HIS A 5 -1.78 -7.08 -13.93
N VAL A 6 -2.71 -7.15 -12.98
CA VAL A 6 -2.99 -6.08 -12.01
C VAL A 6 -2.64 -6.52 -10.59
N CYS A 7 -1.71 -5.83 -9.93
CA CYS A 7 -1.34 -6.10 -8.52
C CYS A 7 -2.12 -5.31 -7.48
N CYS A 8 -2.54 -4.08 -7.80
CA CYS A 8 -3.35 -3.23 -6.94
C CYS A 8 -3.95 -2.06 -7.73
N ALA A 9 -4.96 -1.41 -7.15
CA ALA A 9 -5.65 -0.27 -7.75
C ALA A 9 -4.73 0.94 -8.04
N PRO A 10 -3.86 1.39 -7.11
CA PRO A 10 -2.94 2.49 -7.40
C PRO A 10 -2.00 2.25 -8.58
N ASP A 11 -1.46 1.03 -8.68
CA ASP A 11 -0.55 0.67 -9.77
C ASP A 11 -1.29 0.62 -11.11
N LEU A 12 -2.54 0.15 -11.14
CA LEU A 12 -3.39 0.20 -12.33
C LEU A 12 -3.62 1.64 -12.80
N VAL A 13 -4.03 2.54 -11.89
CA VAL A 13 -4.25 3.96 -12.20
C VAL A 13 -3.00 4.59 -12.78
N SER A 14 -1.83 4.32 -12.18
CA SER A 14 -0.56 4.81 -12.69
C SER A 14 -0.24 4.25 -14.09
N THR A 15 -0.48 2.97 -14.33
CA THR A 15 -0.27 2.31 -15.62
C THR A 15 -1.14 2.90 -16.71
N VAL A 16 -2.46 2.94 -16.54
CA VAL A 16 -3.38 3.45 -17.59
C VAL A 16 -3.24 4.96 -17.79
N PHE A 17 -2.77 5.71 -16.79
CA PHE A 17 -2.44 7.12 -16.96
C PHE A 17 -1.18 7.33 -17.82
N LYS A 18 -0.21 6.41 -17.75
CA LYS A 18 1.05 6.51 -18.52
C LYS A 18 0.99 5.87 -19.89
N MET A 19 0.17 4.84 -20.05
CA MET A 19 0.03 4.07 -21.27
C MET A 19 -1.45 3.75 -21.44
N GLU A 20 -2.18 4.69 -22.04
CA GLU A 20 -3.63 4.66 -22.16
C GLU A 20 -4.11 3.42 -22.94
N GLU A 21 -3.31 2.93 -23.89
CA GLU A 21 -3.61 1.74 -24.69
C GLU A 21 -3.74 0.47 -23.83
N LEU A 22 -3.13 0.44 -22.63
CA LEU A 22 -3.27 -0.68 -21.72
C LEU A 22 -4.63 -0.72 -21.00
N ARG A 23 -5.43 0.36 -21.05
CA ARG A 23 -6.79 0.41 -20.51
C ARG A 23 -7.73 -0.60 -21.18
N ASP A 24 -7.52 -0.86 -22.48
CA ASP A 24 -8.33 -1.79 -23.28
C ASP A 24 -7.85 -3.25 -23.17
N SER A 25 -6.87 -3.52 -22.31
CA SER A 25 -6.39 -4.88 -22.05
C SER A 25 -7.42 -5.70 -21.30
N LYS A 26 -7.39 -7.02 -21.50
CA LYS A 26 -8.06 -7.94 -20.57
C LYS A 26 -7.28 -7.93 -19.25
N PHE A 27 -7.92 -7.46 -18.17
CA PHE A 27 -7.29 -7.45 -16.86
C PHE A 27 -7.22 -8.86 -16.24
N PHE A 28 -6.11 -9.13 -15.56
CA PHE A 28 -5.87 -10.37 -14.84
C PHE A 28 -5.39 -10.06 -13.43
N PHE A 29 -6.28 -10.24 -12.45
CA PHE A 29 -6.00 -9.99 -11.03
C PHE A 29 -5.53 -11.27 -10.34
N TYR A 30 -4.28 -11.67 -10.59
CA TYR A 30 -3.69 -12.90 -10.05
C TYR A 30 -2.56 -12.58 -9.09
N ASN A 31 -2.87 -12.63 -7.80
CA ASN A 31 -1.97 -12.22 -6.73
C ASN A 31 -1.94 -13.27 -5.60
N PRO A 32 -1.41 -14.48 -5.87
CA PRO A 32 -1.38 -15.58 -4.90
C PRO A 32 -0.52 -15.26 -3.68
N ASN A 33 0.36 -14.25 -3.79
CA ASN A 33 1.20 -13.82 -2.70
C ASN A 33 0.47 -12.98 -1.64
N ILE A 34 -0.78 -12.54 -1.87
CA ILE A 34 -1.45 -11.67 -0.90
C ILE A 34 -1.92 -12.49 0.30
N PHE A 35 -1.56 -12.01 1.48
CA PHE A 35 -1.85 -12.58 2.78
C PHE A 35 -2.05 -11.43 3.79
N PRO A 36 -3.04 -11.51 4.68
CA PRO A 36 -4.06 -12.56 4.77
C PRO A 36 -5.14 -12.39 3.68
N GLU A 37 -6.11 -13.31 3.64
CA GLU A 37 -7.19 -13.31 2.65
C GLU A 37 -7.98 -11.99 2.63
N GLU A 38 -8.18 -11.37 3.80
CA GLU A 38 -8.89 -10.09 3.91
C GLU A 38 -8.17 -8.98 3.16
N GLU A 39 -6.83 -9.00 3.11
CA GLU A 39 -6.06 -8.05 2.31
C GLU A 39 -6.29 -8.27 0.81
N PHE A 40 -6.42 -9.52 0.36
CA PHE A 40 -6.70 -9.82 -1.05
C PHE A 40 -8.03 -9.18 -1.46
N PHE A 41 -9.09 -9.40 -0.68
CA PHE A 41 -10.40 -8.83 -0.98
C PHE A 41 -10.44 -7.30 -0.82
N ARG A 42 -9.69 -6.71 0.11
CA ARG A 42 -9.53 -5.24 0.19
C ARG A 42 -8.89 -4.66 -1.07
N ARG A 43 -7.81 -5.26 -1.56
CA ARG A 43 -7.16 -4.83 -2.81
C ARG A 43 -8.05 -5.06 -4.03
N TYR A 44 -8.76 -6.19 -4.08
CA TYR A 44 -9.69 -6.51 -5.16
C TYR A 44 -10.87 -5.54 -5.19
N LYS A 45 -11.45 -5.19 -4.04
CA LYS A 45 -12.51 -4.18 -3.95
C LYS A 45 -12.07 -2.84 -4.53
N ALA A 46 -10.89 -2.36 -4.14
CA ALA A 46 -10.35 -1.11 -4.67
C ALA A 46 -10.03 -1.19 -6.17
N PHE A 47 -9.59 -2.35 -6.65
CA PHE A 47 -9.40 -2.60 -8.09
C PHE A 47 -10.72 -2.52 -8.84
N LYS A 48 -11.78 -3.13 -8.30
CA LYS A 48 -13.14 -3.05 -8.85
C LYS A 48 -13.66 -1.61 -8.91
N GLU A 49 -13.48 -0.83 -7.85
CA GLU A 49 -13.83 0.62 -7.83
C GLU A 49 -13.10 1.39 -8.94
N VAL A 50 -11.83 1.07 -9.22
CA VAL A 50 -11.10 1.66 -10.33
C VAL A 50 -11.65 1.21 -11.68
N CYS A 51 -11.95 -0.08 -11.87
CA CYS A 51 -12.56 -0.58 -13.10
C CYS A 51 -13.89 0.13 -13.41
N GLU A 52 -14.74 0.30 -12.41
CA GLU A 52 -16.00 1.05 -12.52
C GLU A 52 -15.75 2.51 -12.91
N SER A 53 -14.80 3.18 -12.25
CA SER A 53 -14.43 4.57 -12.57
C SER A 53 -13.87 4.75 -14.00
N LEU A 54 -13.22 3.71 -14.52
CA LEU A 54 -12.68 3.67 -15.88
C LEU A 54 -13.68 3.11 -16.90
N SER A 55 -14.88 2.68 -16.49
CA SER A 55 -15.86 2.01 -17.35
C SER A 55 -15.28 0.81 -18.12
N VAL A 56 -14.44 0.00 -17.45
CA VAL A 56 -13.84 -1.21 -18.01
C VAL A 56 -14.30 -2.45 -17.26
N VAL A 57 -14.23 -3.61 -17.93
CA VAL A 57 -14.66 -4.89 -17.35
C VAL A 57 -13.70 -5.31 -16.24
N CYS A 58 -14.22 -5.50 -15.03
CA CYS A 58 -13.50 -6.09 -13.91
C CYS A 58 -13.64 -7.63 -13.97
N PRO A 59 -12.56 -8.41 -13.99
CA PRO A 59 -12.64 -9.87 -13.87
C PRO A 59 -13.07 -10.25 -12.44
N GLU A 60 -13.76 -11.38 -12.29
CA GLU A 60 -14.08 -11.97 -10.98
C GLU A 60 -12.79 -12.29 -10.18
N PRO A 61 -12.83 -12.26 -8.82
CA PRO A 61 -11.67 -12.56 -8.01
C PRO A 61 -11.33 -14.05 -8.10
N SER A 62 -10.03 -14.34 -8.20
CA SER A 62 -9.49 -15.71 -8.20
C SER A 62 -8.30 -15.74 -7.24
N TYR A 63 -8.53 -16.29 -6.04
CA TYR A 63 -7.55 -16.32 -4.96
C TYR A 63 -6.95 -17.72 -4.83
N HIS A 64 -5.67 -17.86 -5.16
CA HIS A 64 -4.92 -19.12 -5.18
C HIS A 64 -3.64 -19.03 -4.34
N PRO A 65 -3.72 -18.83 -3.01
CA PRO A 65 -2.54 -18.67 -2.17
C PRO A 65 -1.58 -19.88 -2.22
N GLU A 66 -2.09 -21.06 -2.52
CA GLU A 66 -1.33 -22.30 -2.71
C GLU A 66 -0.24 -22.18 -3.77
N ASP A 67 -0.45 -21.37 -4.81
CA ASP A 67 0.54 -21.17 -5.89
C ASP A 67 1.80 -20.46 -5.41
N PHE A 68 1.71 -19.72 -4.30
CA PHE A 68 2.84 -19.00 -3.70
C PHE A 68 3.52 -19.76 -2.54
N SER A 69 2.85 -20.76 -1.96
CA SER A 69 3.32 -21.52 -0.78
C SER A 69 4.78 -21.99 -0.90
N LYS A 70 5.11 -22.71 -1.97
CA LYS A 70 6.47 -23.23 -2.23
C LYS A 70 7.55 -22.13 -2.29
N ILE A 71 7.20 -20.98 -2.87
CA ILE A 71 8.11 -19.83 -2.96
C ILE A 71 8.31 -19.22 -1.57
N LEU A 72 7.22 -19.10 -0.79
CA LEU A 72 7.30 -18.58 0.56
C LEU A 72 8.16 -19.47 1.45
N ASP A 73 7.92 -20.78 1.45
CA ASP A 73 8.65 -21.75 2.29
C ASP A 73 10.15 -21.78 1.96
N SER A 74 10.50 -21.72 0.67
CA SER A 74 11.89 -21.79 0.22
C SER A 74 12.69 -20.50 0.49
N TYR A 75 12.00 -19.37 0.67
CA TYR A 75 12.61 -18.04 0.72
C TYR A 75 12.00 -17.15 1.82
N VAL A 76 11.59 -17.75 2.94
CA VAL A 76 10.92 -17.03 4.03
C VAL A 76 11.84 -15.97 4.66
N ASP A 77 13.12 -16.30 4.82
CA ASP A 77 14.14 -15.44 5.45
C ASP A 77 14.74 -14.38 4.52
N GLU A 78 14.45 -14.46 3.22
CA GLU A 78 14.90 -13.45 2.25
C GLU A 78 14.26 -12.09 2.55
N LYS A 79 15.00 -11.00 2.45
CA LYS A 79 14.42 -9.65 2.66
C LYS A 79 13.52 -9.25 1.49
N GLU A 80 12.58 -8.31 1.73
CA GLU A 80 11.88 -7.66 0.61
C GLU A 80 12.89 -7.07 -0.41
N GLY A 81 12.65 -7.33 -1.69
CA GLY A 81 13.56 -7.00 -2.79
C GLY A 81 14.58 -8.09 -3.14
N GLY A 82 14.71 -9.12 -2.31
CA GLY A 82 15.58 -10.29 -2.56
C GLY A 82 14.98 -11.34 -3.49
N ILE A 83 15.52 -12.56 -3.42
CA ILE A 83 15.20 -13.66 -4.36
C ILE A 83 13.71 -14.02 -4.30
N ARG A 84 13.10 -14.01 -3.11
CA ARG A 84 11.65 -14.20 -2.93
C ARG A 84 10.83 -13.28 -3.84
N CYS A 85 11.19 -12.00 -3.91
CA CYS A 85 10.47 -11.03 -4.73
C CYS A 85 10.63 -11.31 -6.22
N SER A 86 11.84 -11.68 -6.66
CA SER A 86 12.10 -12.09 -8.04
C SER A 86 11.23 -13.29 -8.44
N LYS A 87 11.16 -14.32 -7.57
CA LYS A 87 10.33 -15.51 -7.80
C LYS A 87 8.84 -15.21 -7.79
N CYS A 88 8.39 -14.33 -6.91
CA CYS A 88 7.01 -13.84 -6.90
C CYS A 88 6.63 -13.09 -8.19
N ILE A 89 7.54 -12.28 -8.72
CA ILE A 89 7.37 -11.56 -9.99
C ILE A 89 7.32 -12.55 -11.15
N GLU A 90 8.27 -13.50 -11.21
CA GLU A 90 8.33 -14.57 -12.21
C GLU A 90 7.03 -15.39 -12.25
N LEU A 91 6.53 -15.85 -11.10
CA LEU A 91 5.26 -16.59 -11.00
C LEU A 91 4.09 -15.83 -11.64
N ARG A 92 3.93 -14.55 -11.27
CA ARG A 92 2.80 -13.72 -11.74
C ARG A 92 2.89 -13.40 -13.22
N LEU A 93 4.06 -13.02 -13.72
CA LEU A 93 4.29 -12.77 -15.14
C LEU A 93 4.07 -14.04 -15.97
N LYS A 94 4.60 -15.18 -15.51
CA LYS A 94 4.46 -16.45 -16.23
C LYS A 94 3.00 -16.86 -16.35
N LYS A 95 2.23 -16.80 -15.25
CA LYS A 95 0.79 -17.09 -15.27
C LYS A 95 0.00 -16.14 -16.16
N THR A 96 0.41 -14.87 -16.22
CA THR A 96 -0.21 -13.87 -17.10
C THR A 96 0.08 -14.18 -18.57
N ALA A 97 1.32 -14.55 -18.91
CA ALA A 97 1.69 -14.93 -20.27
C ALA A 97 0.99 -16.24 -20.71
N GLU A 98 0.89 -17.24 -19.82
CA GLU A 98 0.13 -18.48 -20.06
C GLU A 98 -1.35 -18.19 -20.33
N MET A 99 -1.97 -17.31 -19.53
CA MET A 99 -3.35 -16.85 -19.75
C MET A 99 -3.50 -16.09 -21.06
N ALA A 100 -2.54 -15.22 -21.42
CA ALA A 100 -2.56 -14.49 -22.67
C ALA A 100 -2.53 -15.44 -23.87
N LYS A 101 -1.66 -16.46 -23.86
CA LYS A 101 -1.62 -17.48 -24.91
C LYS A 101 -2.91 -18.30 -24.99
N SER A 102 -3.48 -18.70 -23.84
CA SER A 102 -4.68 -19.56 -23.83
C SER A 102 -5.90 -18.91 -24.48
N ILE A 103 -5.94 -17.57 -24.50
CA ILE A 103 -7.02 -16.79 -25.14
C ILE A 103 -6.62 -16.18 -26.49
N GLY A 104 -5.44 -16.48 -27.01
CA GLY A 104 -4.95 -15.93 -28.27
C GLY A 104 -4.61 -14.43 -28.24
N ALA A 105 -4.25 -13.88 -27.08
CA ALA A 105 -3.74 -12.52 -26.98
C ALA A 105 -2.32 -12.44 -27.59
N GLU A 106 -2.01 -11.28 -28.16
CA GLU A 106 -0.74 -11.03 -28.86
C GLU A 106 0.38 -10.65 -27.88
N SER A 107 -0.01 -10.02 -26.78
CA SER A 107 0.93 -9.52 -25.78
C SER A 107 0.40 -9.64 -24.35
N PHE A 108 1.32 -9.53 -23.40
CA PHE A 108 1.01 -9.37 -21.99
C PHE A 108 1.84 -8.24 -21.36
N SER A 109 1.35 -7.71 -20.24
CA SER A 109 2.06 -6.69 -19.44
C SER A 109 1.74 -6.83 -17.95
N THR A 110 2.31 -5.95 -17.13
CA THR A 110 2.07 -5.93 -15.69
C THR A 110 2.08 -4.51 -15.10
N THR A 111 1.14 -4.24 -14.19
CA THR A 111 1.13 -3.00 -13.41
C THR A 111 2.29 -2.93 -12.40
N LEU A 112 3.03 -4.02 -12.17
CA LEU A 112 4.21 -4.00 -11.31
C LEU A 112 5.27 -2.98 -11.77
N LEU A 113 5.28 -2.66 -13.07
CA LEU A 113 6.12 -1.63 -13.69
C LEU A 113 5.77 -0.20 -13.22
N ALA A 114 4.59 0.01 -12.64
CA ALA A 114 4.19 1.27 -12.01
C ALA A 114 4.56 1.35 -10.52
N SER A 115 4.92 0.22 -9.90
CA SER A 115 5.20 0.20 -8.46
C SER A 115 6.49 0.96 -8.14
N PRO A 116 6.49 1.93 -7.20
CA PRO A 116 7.69 2.67 -6.82
C PRO A 116 8.71 1.78 -6.08
N ARG A 117 8.24 0.68 -5.47
CA ARG A 117 9.08 -0.23 -4.68
C ARG A 117 9.68 -1.38 -5.48
N LYS A 118 9.25 -1.61 -6.72
CA LYS A 118 9.71 -2.75 -7.53
C LYS A 118 10.66 -2.29 -8.63
N SER A 119 11.72 -3.06 -8.87
CA SER A 119 12.72 -2.73 -9.88
C SER A 119 12.15 -2.96 -11.29
N VAL A 120 11.98 -1.87 -12.05
CA VAL A 120 11.55 -1.93 -13.46
C VAL A 120 12.49 -2.81 -14.25
N LYS A 121 13.82 -2.63 -14.10
CA LYS A 121 14.84 -3.43 -14.79
C LYS A 121 14.70 -4.94 -14.52
N LEU A 122 14.43 -5.33 -13.28
CA LEU A 122 14.24 -6.74 -12.93
C LEU A 122 12.96 -7.31 -13.55
N ILE A 123 11.87 -6.55 -13.49
CA ILE A 123 10.58 -6.96 -14.08
C ILE A 123 10.73 -7.11 -15.59
N THR A 124 11.38 -6.14 -16.25
CA THR A 124 11.67 -6.18 -17.69
C THR A 124 12.46 -7.43 -18.05
N LEU A 125 13.57 -7.70 -17.35
CA LEU A 125 14.40 -8.88 -17.60
C LEU A 125 13.60 -10.20 -17.47
N ILE A 126 12.78 -10.32 -16.42
CA ILE A 126 11.94 -11.52 -16.21
C ILE A 126 10.87 -11.64 -17.30
N GLY A 127 10.21 -10.52 -17.64
CA GLY A 127 9.18 -10.47 -18.67
C GLY A 127 9.71 -10.83 -20.05
N ASP A 128 10.85 -10.27 -20.45
CA ASP A 128 11.51 -10.54 -21.74
C ASP A 128 11.91 -12.01 -21.86
N LYS A 129 12.40 -12.61 -20.77
CA LYS A 129 12.72 -14.04 -20.73
C LYS A 129 11.46 -14.89 -20.96
N ILE A 130 10.37 -14.60 -20.25
CA ILE A 130 9.10 -15.32 -20.37
C ILE A 130 8.49 -15.13 -21.77
N ALA A 131 8.57 -13.91 -22.32
CA ALA A 131 8.14 -13.59 -23.68
C ALA A 131 8.85 -14.44 -24.72
N ASN A 132 10.18 -14.57 -24.61
CA ASN A 132 10.98 -15.42 -25.48
C ASN A 132 10.60 -16.90 -25.33
N ASP A 133 10.56 -17.41 -24.09
CA ASP A 133 10.27 -18.81 -23.79
C ASP A 133 8.87 -19.25 -24.28
N LEU A 134 7.90 -18.33 -24.23
CA LEU A 134 6.51 -18.60 -24.63
C LEU A 134 6.17 -18.08 -26.04
N SER A 135 7.08 -17.38 -26.72
CA SER A 135 6.84 -16.74 -28.02
C SER A 135 5.58 -15.85 -28.00
N ILE A 136 5.54 -14.90 -27.07
CA ILE A 136 4.48 -13.89 -26.91
C ILE A 136 5.12 -12.54 -26.56
N GLU A 137 4.57 -11.42 -27.03
CA GLU A 137 5.14 -10.10 -26.74
C GLU A 137 4.96 -9.71 -25.27
N PHE A 138 6.00 -9.15 -24.65
CA PHE A 138 5.90 -8.50 -23.35
C PHE A 138 5.98 -6.97 -23.51
N ILE A 139 4.89 -6.28 -23.18
CA ILE A 139 4.88 -4.82 -23.17
C ILE A 139 5.52 -4.34 -21.86
N SER A 140 6.70 -3.77 -21.99
CA SER A 140 7.54 -3.29 -20.88
C SER A 140 7.66 -1.77 -20.91
N GLY A 141 7.94 -1.15 -19.76
CA GLY A 141 8.10 0.30 -19.67
C GLY A 141 8.15 0.83 -18.24
N ASN A 142 8.45 2.11 -18.08
CA ASN A 142 8.34 2.77 -16.78
C ASN A 142 6.96 3.43 -16.67
N PHE A 143 6.04 2.77 -15.97
CA PHE A 143 4.66 3.21 -15.83
C PHE A 143 4.41 4.09 -14.59
N ARG A 144 5.47 4.62 -13.98
CA ARG A 144 5.38 5.43 -12.77
C ARG A 144 4.90 6.85 -13.07
N VAL A 145 3.84 7.27 -12.39
CA VAL A 145 3.39 8.67 -12.35
C VAL A 145 4.07 9.41 -11.20
N ASP A 146 4.27 10.73 -11.36
CA ASP A 146 4.72 11.59 -10.27
C ASP A 146 3.84 11.40 -9.02
N ARG A 147 4.46 11.40 -7.83
CA ARG A 147 3.78 11.07 -6.59
C ARG A 147 2.66 12.06 -6.25
N GLY A 148 2.84 13.35 -6.52
CA GLY A 148 1.83 14.38 -6.26
C GLY A 148 0.61 14.21 -7.16
N LYS A 149 0.87 13.98 -8.45
CA LYS A 149 -0.19 13.69 -9.42
C LYS A 149 -0.91 12.39 -9.08
N LEU A 150 -0.18 11.30 -8.82
CA LEU A 150 -0.75 10.00 -8.50
C LEU A 150 -1.62 10.07 -7.24
N ASN A 151 -1.15 10.72 -6.17
CA ASN A 151 -1.92 10.92 -4.93
C ASN A 151 -3.27 11.62 -5.15
N THR A 152 -3.33 12.52 -6.14
CA THR A 152 -4.57 13.20 -6.52
C THR A 152 -5.51 12.25 -7.25
N LEU A 153 -5.00 11.46 -8.18
CA LEU A 153 -5.76 10.48 -8.96
C LEU A 153 -6.31 9.34 -8.09
N ILE A 154 -5.55 8.89 -7.09
CA ILE A 154 -5.93 7.77 -6.21
C ILE A 154 -6.58 8.22 -4.90
N ARG A 155 -7.11 9.45 -4.86
CA ARG A 155 -7.78 9.98 -3.66
C ARG A 155 -9.02 9.15 -3.36
N GLY A 156 -9.11 8.61 -2.14
CA GLY A 156 -10.20 7.73 -1.71
C GLY A 156 -9.99 6.25 -2.04
N ILE A 157 -8.99 5.92 -2.86
CA ILE A 157 -8.66 4.52 -3.19
C ILE A 157 -7.81 3.92 -2.07
N TYR A 158 -8.11 2.67 -1.74
CA TYR A 158 -7.31 1.88 -0.80
C TYR A 158 -5.84 1.83 -1.22
N LYS A 159 -4.95 2.00 -0.24
CA LYS A 159 -3.50 1.94 -0.41
C LYS A 159 -2.93 0.97 0.60
N GLN A 160 -2.34 -0.10 0.10
CA GLN A 160 -1.59 -1.06 0.89
C GLN A 160 -0.32 -0.43 1.47
N ASP A 161 0.06 -0.85 2.67
CA ASP A 161 1.28 -0.39 3.38
C ASP A 161 2.44 -1.40 3.31
N TYR A 162 2.17 -2.64 2.90
CA TYR A 162 3.14 -3.71 2.65
C TYR A 162 2.93 -4.38 1.27
N CYS A 163 3.91 -5.19 0.82
CA CYS A 163 3.89 -5.80 -0.51
C CYS A 163 2.71 -6.75 -0.72
N GLY A 164 2.27 -7.43 0.33
CA GLY A 164 1.16 -8.38 0.33
C GLY A 164 1.53 -9.75 0.86
N CYS A 165 2.79 -10.20 0.82
CA CYS A 165 3.15 -11.51 1.36
C CYS A 165 3.34 -11.51 2.87
N GLN A 166 3.13 -12.68 3.49
CA GLN A 166 3.28 -12.89 4.94
C GLN A 166 4.61 -12.35 5.46
N ALA A 167 5.72 -12.66 4.80
CA ALA A 167 7.02 -12.16 5.23
C ALA A 167 7.12 -10.62 5.19
N SER A 168 6.56 -9.96 4.16
CA SER A 168 6.53 -8.50 4.11
C SER A 168 5.61 -7.87 5.16
N LEU A 169 4.56 -8.60 5.59
CA LEU A 169 3.71 -8.20 6.71
C LEU A 169 4.48 -8.29 8.03
N SER A 170 5.14 -9.43 8.29
CA SER A 170 5.96 -9.63 9.49
C SER A 170 7.14 -8.67 9.58
N GLU A 171 7.79 -8.35 8.46
CA GLU A 171 8.80 -7.27 8.39
C GLU A 171 8.17 -5.93 8.81
N LYS A 172 6.95 -5.63 8.35
CA LYS A 172 6.26 -4.38 8.65
C LYS A 172 5.84 -4.27 10.12
N GLU A 173 5.40 -5.37 10.71
CA GLU A 173 5.04 -5.47 12.12
C GLU A 173 6.27 -5.26 13.02
N LYS A 174 7.40 -5.92 12.71
CA LYS A 174 8.66 -5.71 13.43
C LYS A 174 9.17 -4.27 13.35
N GLU A 175 9.08 -3.65 12.17
CA GLU A 175 9.42 -2.22 12.01
C GLU A 175 8.53 -1.33 12.89
N ARG A 176 7.23 -1.67 12.99
CA ARG A 176 6.29 -0.94 13.84
C ARG A 176 6.63 -1.12 15.31
N GLU A 177 6.89 -2.33 15.77
CA GLU A 177 7.29 -2.63 17.16
C GLU A 177 8.55 -1.87 17.56
N ILE A 178 9.60 -1.88 16.73
CA ILE A 178 10.84 -1.14 16.99
C ILE A 178 10.57 0.37 17.08
N ARG A 179 9.74 0.90 16.18
CA ARG A 179 9.38 2.32 16.20
C ARG A 179 8.55 2.67 17.44
N ASP A 180 7.61 1.82 17.80
CA ASP A 180 6.73 2.01 18.94
C ASP A 180 7.54 1.93 20.25
N ALA A 181 8.51 1.03 20.36
CA ALA A 181 9.47 0.99 21.48
C ALA A 181 10.30 2.28 21.59
N ARG A 182 10.86 2.78 20.47
CA ARG A 182 11.61 4.05 20.44
C ARG A 182 10.76 5.26 20.81
N ASP A 183 9.52 5.32 20.31
CA ASP A 183 8.59 6.38 20.66
C ASP A 183 8.22 6.31 22.16
N ARG A 184 8.05 5.11 22.71
CA ARG A 184 7.78 4.91 24.15
C ARG A 184 8.96 5.31 25.04
N GLU A 185 10.17 4.89 24.71
CA GLU A 185 11.39 5.34 25.42
C GLU A 185 11.52 6.86 25.39
N ARG A 186 11.16 7.48 24.26
CA ARG A 186 11.13 8.94 24.13
C ARG A 186 10.05 9.58 25.01
N LEU A 187 8.88 8.97 25.12
CA LEU A 187 7.82 9.43 26.01
C LEU A 187 8.29 9.38 27.48
N GLU A 188 8.88 8.27 27.90
CA GLU A 188 9.41 8.09 29.26
C GLU A 188 10.52 9.10 29.59
N ARG A 189 11.38 9.42 28.63
CA ARG A 189 12.47 10.40 28.80
C ARG A 189 11.97 11.84 28.80
N ASP A 190 11.14 12.22 27.84
CA ASP A 190 10.76 13.62 27.60
C ASP A 190 9.51 14.04 28.43
N PHE A 191 8.66 13.07 28.83
CA PHE A 191 7.38 13.28 29.51
C PHE A 191 7.06 12.14 30.51
N GLY A 192 8.01 11.82 31.41
CA GLY A 192 7.92 10.68 32.33
C GLY A 192 6.62 10.61 33.15
N ASP A 193 6.09 11.75 33.61
CA ASP A 193 4.84 11.80 34.38
C ASP A 193 3.58 11.54 33.53
N LEU A 194 3.71 11.48 32.20
CA LEU A 194 2.61 11.33 31.24
C LEU A 194 2.71 10.03 30.42
N VAL A 195 3.47 9.05 30.89
CA VAL A 195 3.68 7.76 30.19
C VAL A 195 2.37 7.00 29.99
N ASP A 196 1.40 7.15 30.90
CA ASP A 196 0.08 6.52 30.79
C ASP A 196 -0.70 6.95 29.54
N LEU A 197 -0.37 8.13 28.96
CA LEU A 197 -0.97 8.57 27.71
C LEU A 197 -0.56 7.69 26.52
N TRP A 198 0.41 6.79 26.67
CA TRP A 198 0.72 5.76 25.67
C TRP A 198 -0.48 4.89 25.32
N ARG A 199 -1.44 4.73 26.25
CA ARG A 199 -2.72 4.02 25.98
C ARG A 199 -3.51 4.60 24.81
N PHE A 200 -3.23 5.85 24.43
CA PHE A 200 -3.86 6.51 23.30
C PHE A 200 -3.12 6.31 21.96
N ARG A 201 -2.07 5.49 21.91
CA ARG A 201 -1.36 5.16 20.66
C ARG A 201 -2.33 4.55 19.64
N GLY A 202 -2.64 5.29 18.58
CA GLY A 202 -3.59 4.85 17.56
C GLY A 202 -5.07 4.92 17.95
N GLU A 203 -5.38 5.48 19.12
CA GLU A 203 -6.75 5.66 19.63
C GLU A 203 -7.17 7.12 19.60
N VAL A 204 -8.43 7.41 19.93
CA VAL A 204 -8.89 8.78 20.13
C VAL A 204 -8.45 9.27 21.52
N VAL A 205 -7.89 10.47 21.59
CA VAL A 205 -7.56 11.14 22.87
C VAL A 205 -8.33 12.43 23.00
N LEU A 206 -8.87 12.69 24.20
CA LEU A 206 -9.52 13.96 24.53
C LEU A 206 -8.45 15.02 24.83
N ARG A 207 -8.70 16.27 24.46
CA ARG A 207 -7.81 17.39 24.74
C ARG A 207 -7.69 17.63 26.25
N SER A 208 -8.75 17.38 27.01
CA SER A 208 -8.77 17.45 28.47
C SER A 208 -7.90 16.40 29.18
N GLU A 209 -7.65 15.26 28.55
CA GLU A 209 -6.77 14.22 29.11
C GLU A 209 -5.28 14.54 28.99
N ILE A 210 -4.92 15.60 28.26
CA ILE A 210 -3.53 15.98 28.04
C ILE A 210 -3.22 17.24 28.88
N PRO A 211 -2.54 17.11 30.03
CA PRO A 211 -2.34 18.22 30.96
C PRO A 211 -1.18 19.14 30.53
N VAL A 212 -1.12 19.49 29.24
CA VAL A 212 -0.15 20.46 28.70
C VAL A 212 -0.90 21.64 28.10
N ASN A 213 -0.48 22.86 28.42
CA ASN A 213 -1.13 24.08 27.93
C ASN A 213 -0.34 24.72 26.78
N ASP A 214 0.97 24.46 26.70
CA ASP A 214 1.80 24.96 25.61
C ASP A 214 1.58 24.14 24.33
N ILE A 215 1.31 24.84 23.22
CA ILE A 215 1.04 24.22 21.92
C ILE A 215 2.28 23.51 21.34
N SER A 216 3.50 23.93 21.70
CA SER A 216 4.74 23.27 21.28
C SER A 216 4.91 21.93 22.00
N GLU A 217 4.65 21.90 23.30
CA GLU A 217 4.63 20.66 24.10
C GLU A 217 3.53 19.72 23.64
N LEU A 218 2.31 20.22 23.42
CA LEU A 218 1.21 19.43 22.85
C LEU A 218 1.62 18.78 21.53
N LYS A 219 2.25 19.53 20.63
CA LYS A 219 2.75 18.98 19.35
C LYS A 219 3.81 17.91 19.55
N LYS A 220 4.76 18.10 20.48
CA LYS A 220 5.78 17.08 20.78
C LYS A 220 5.15 15.81 21.30
N LEU A 221 4.25 15.93 22.27
CA LEU A 221 3.57 14.81 22.93
C LEU A 221 2.68 14.04 21.94
N ILE A 222 1.84 14.74 21.18
CA ILE A 222 1.02 14.14 20.10
C ILE A 222 1.92 13.51 19.01
N GLY A 223 3.07 14.12 18.72
CA GLY A 223 4.04 13.57 17.78
C GLY A 223 4.72 12.29 18.25
N ILE A 224 4.76 12.04 19.57
CA ILE A 224 5.28 10.82 20.18
C ILE A 224 4.19 9.76 20.29
N ILE A 225 3.04 10.11 20.89
CA ILE A 225 1.92 9.19 21.12
C ILE A 225 1.24 8.81 19.82
N LYS A 226 1.09 9.74 18.86
CA LYS A 226 0.42 9.53 17.56
C LYS A 226 -0.99 8.91 17.70
N PRO A 227 -1.90 9.54 18.47
CA PRO A 227 -3.29 9.09 18.60
C PRO A 227 -4.01 9.20 17.25
N ALA A 228 -4.92 8.28 16.91
CA ALA A 228 -5.66 8.35 15.65
C ALA A 228 -6.37 9.69 15.45
N THR A 229 -6.85 10.31 16.54
CA THR A 229 -7.51 11.61 16.52
C THR A 229 -7.35 12.31 17.87
N LEU A 230 -7.19 13.62 17.82
CA LEU A 230 -7.32 14.52 18.97
C LEU A 230 -8.72 15.13 18.96
N PHE A 231 -9.52 14.84 19.97
CA PHE A 231 -10.84 15.43 20.14
C PHE A 231 -10.73 16.66 21.04
N ASP A 232 -11.04 17.83 20.48
CA ASP A 232 -10.91 19.13 21.14
C ASP A 232 -12.17 19.45 21.94
N ASP A 233 -12.30 18.81 23.11
CA ASP A 233 -13.40 18.98 24.07
C ASP A 233 -13.28 20.23 24.95
N LEU A 234 -12.13 20.92 24.91
CA LEU A 234 -11.89 22.15 25.68
C LEU A 234 -12.10 23.44 24.89
N GLU A 235 -12.47 23.33 23.60
CA GLU A 235 -12.45 24.45 22.65
C GLU A 235 -11.12 25.23 22.68
N ASP A 236 -9.99 24.50 22.66
CA ASP A 236 -8.65 25.08 22.81
C ASP A 236 -8.41 26.17 21.75
N ALA A 237 -8.12 27.38 22.22
CA ALA A 237 -7.92 28.56 21.38
C ALA A 237 -6.79 28.36 20.36
N GLU A 238 -5.75 27.61 20.71
CA GLU A 238 -4.64 27.27 19.82
C GLU A 238 -5.04 26.26 18.74
N LEU A 239 -6.11 25.48 18.97
CA LEU A 239 -6.67 24.52 18.01
C LEU A 239 -7.84 25.10 17.21
N LYS A 240 -8.24 26.35 17.49
CA LYS A 240 -9.33 27.03 16.80
C LYS A 240 -9.06 27.08 15.29
N ASN A 241 -10.06 26.69 14.51
CA ASN A 241 -10.03 26.61 13.03
C ASN A 241 -9.02 25.62 12.43
N LYS A 242 -8.35 24.78 13.22
CA LYS A 242 -7.43 23.75 12.71
C LYS A 242 -8.16 22.42 12.56
N ARG A 243 -8.05 21.81 11.37
CA ARG A 243 -8.50 20.42 11.10
C ARG A 243 -7.41 19.38 11.38
N TRP A 244 -6.15 19.83 11.43
CA TRP A 244 -4.98 18.99 11.59
C TRP A 244 -3.97 19.66 12.53
N LEU A 245 -3.45 18.90 13.50
CA LEU A 245 -2.29 19.28 14.29
C LEU A 245 -1.03 18.74 13.62
N LYS A 246 -0.20 19.63 13.06
CA LYS A 246 1.08 19.26 12.44
C LYS A 246 2.14 19.07 13.52
N THR A 247 2.73 17.87 13.62
CA THR A 247 3.75 17.52 14.63
C THR A 247 5.08 17.07 14.00
N GLY A 248 5.32 17.46 12.74
CA GLY A 248 6.47 17.04 11.95
C GLY A 248 6.06 16.06 10.86
N THR A 249 6.52 14.81 10.94
CA THR A 249 6.17 13.73 9.99
C THR A 249 4.80 13.12 10.25
N TYR A 250 4.22 13.39 11.43
CA TYR A 250 2.89 12.96 11.81
C TYR A 250 1.94 14.17 11.83
N ASN A 251 0.72 13.99 11.32
CA ASN A 251 -0.34 14.99 11.36
C ASN A 251 -1.55 14.36 12.03
N CYS A 252 -1.88 14.82 13.23
CA CYS A 252 -3.04 14.32 13.96
C CYS A 252 -4.30 15.00 13.45
N ARG A 253 -5.37 14.24 13.18
CA ARG A 253 -6.68 14.83 12.86
C ARG A 253 -7.26 15.44 14.13
N ILE A 254 -7.84 16.62 14.01
CA ILE A 254 -8.59 17.26 15.08
C ILE A 254 -10.08 17.08 14.79
N LEU A 255 -10.85 16.62 15.79
CA LEU A 255 -12.32 16.61 15.78
C LEU A 255 -12.85 17.54 16.86
N LYS A 256 -14.04 18.10 16.63
CA LYS A 256 -14.76 18.98 17.56
C LYS A 256 -16.19 18.50 17.71
N GLU A 257 -16.88 18.87 18.79
CA GLU A 257 -18.29 18.50 19.00
C GLU A 257 -19.21 18.90 17.83
N LYS A 258 -18.90 19.99 17.12
CA LYS A 258 -19.67 20.46 15.95
C LYS A 258 -19.46 19.65 14.67
N ASP A 259 -18.58 18.64 14.68
CA ASP A 259 -18.24 17.78 13.54
C ASP A 259 -18.88 16.37 13.61
N GLN A 260 -19.74 16.10 14.61
CA GLN A 260 -20.64 14.93 14.67
C GLN A 260 -21.99 15.25 14.04
#